data_AF-A0A367KST3-F1
#
_entry.id   AF-A0A367KST3-F1
#
_cell.length_a   1.000
_cell.length_b   1.000
_cell.length_c   1.000
_cell.angle_alpha   90.00
_cell.angle_beta   90.00
_cell.angle_gamma   90.00
#
_symmetry.space_group_name_H-M   'P 1'
#
loop_
_entity.id
_entity.type
_entity.pdbx_description
1 polymer ?
#
loop_
_entity_poly.entity_id
_entity_poly.type
_entity_poly.pdbx_seq_one_letter_code
_entity_poly.pdbx_strand_id
1 'polypeptide(L)'
;MTDLPAPAPATQQLVAIVNKCFVCSKPFSTPQKLRTHFKQHNIMLPERSTGIRRYNTPHFVYIKAGATEHHPLIEEHSGCPSCIAHFKELKDFKEHIVNNHPQSMPLQSRQKGDND
;
A
#
# COMPACT_ATOMS: atom_id res chain seq x y z
N MET A 1 -12.56 10.95 42.76
CA MET A 1 -11.57 10.23 41.95
C MET A 1 -12.36 9.42 40.94
N THR A 2 -12.64 10.01 39.78
CA THR A 2 -13.36 9.34 38.70
C THR A 2 -12.39 8.46 37.93
N ASP A 3 -12.58 7.16 38.05
CA ASP A 3 -11.91 6.11 37.29
C ASP A 3 -12.18 6.35 35.79
N LEU A 4 -11.11 6.59 35.01
CA LEU A 4 -11.22 6.64 33.55
C LEU A 4 -11.47 5.21 33.06
N PRO A 5 -12.44 4.98 32.16
CA PRO A 5 -12.63 3.67 31.57
C PRO A 5 -11.35 3.26 30.82
N ALA A 6 -10.86 2.06 31.11
CA ALA A 6 -9.74 1.46 30.40
C ALA A 6 -10.02 1.51 28.88
N PRO A 7 -9.04 1.89 28.04
CA PRO A 7 -9.22 1.89 26.60
C PRO A 7 -9.61 0.48 26.16
N ALA A 8 -10.70 0.36 25.39
CA ALA A 8 -11.13 -0.89 24.79
C ALA A 8 -9.93 -1.59 24.13
N PRO A 9 -9.78 -2.92 24.26
CA PRO A 9 -8.66 -3.61 23.63
C PRO A 9 -8.68 -3.32 22.13
N ALA A 10 -7.62 -2.69 21.63
CA ALA A 10 -7.47 -2.45 20.20
C ALA A 10 -7.52 -3.80 19.49
N THR A 11 -8.58 -4.03 18.70
CA THR A 11 -8.70 -5.25 17.90
C THR A 11 -7.61 -5.22 16.85
N GLN A 12 -6.58 -6.06 17.05
CA GLN A 12 -5.51 -6.24 16.08
C GLN A 12 -6.08 -6.78 14.77
N GLN A 13 -5.74 -6.15 13.64
CA GLN A 13 -6.15 -6.59 12.32
C GLN A 13 -5.12 -7.55 11.73
N LEU A 14 -5.55 -8.71 11.26
CA LEU A 14 -4.70 -9.64 10.51
C LEU A 14 -4.60 -9.14 9.07
N VAL A 15 -3.39 -8.82 8.62
CA VAL A 15 -3.17 -8.21 7.30
C VAL A 15 -2.22 -9.05 6.46
N ALA A 16 -2.69 -9.45 5.27
CA ALA A 16 -1.87 -9.99 4.21
C ALA A 16 -1.44 -8.87 3.25
N ILE A 17 -0.13 -8.70 3.04
CA ILE A 17 0.38 -7.73 2.07
C ILE A 17 0.41 -8.35 0.68
N VAL A 18 -0.45 -7.86 -0.20
CA VAL A 18 -0.51 -8.24 -1.61
C VAL A 18 0.16 -7.18 -2.49
N ASN A 19 0.64 -7.60 -3.66
CA ASN A 19 1.23 -6.69 -4.64
C ASN A 19 0.24 -6.54 -5.81
N LYS A 20 -0.58 -5.50 -5.76
CA LYS A 20 -1.63 -5.26 -6.76
C LYS A 20 -1.42 -3.91 -7.43
N CYS A 21 -1.57 -3.86 -8.75
CA CYS A 21 -1.51 -2.60 -9.49
C CYS A 21 -2.78 -1.77 -9.24
N PHE A 22 -2.64 -0.51 -8.83
CA PHE A 22 -3.81 0.37 -8.66
C PHE A 22 -4.41 0.88 -9.98
N VAL A 23 -3.71 0.70 -11.11
CA VAL A 23 -4.18 1.15 -12.44
C VAL A 23 -5.02 0.07 -13.12
N CYS A 24 -4.54 -1.18 -13.13
CA CYS A 24 -5.19 -2.29 -13.84
C CYS A 24 -5.63 -3.44 -12.93
N SER A 25 -5.47 -3.30 -11.60
CA SER A 25 -5.83 -4.30 -10.60
C SER A 25 -5.11 -5.65 -10.72
N LYS A 26 -4.13 -5.78 -11.62
CA LYS A 26 -3.37 -7.01 -11.84
C LYS A 26 -2.54 -7.37 -10.59
N PRO A 27 -2.61 -8.63 -10.10
CA PRO A 27 -1.81 -9.09 -8.98
C PRO A 27 -0.40 -9.53 -9.42
N PHE A 28 0.57 -9.44 -8.51
CA PHE A 28 1.96 -9.81 -8.72
C PHE A 28 2.51 -10.59 -7.52
N SER A 29 3.39 -11.55 -7.81
CA SER A 29 3.97 -12.41 -6.78
C SER A 29 5.00 -11.71 -5.88
N THR A 30 5.56 -10.57 -6.32
CA THR A 30 6.57 -9.82 -5.55
C THR A 30 6.42 -8.31 -5.76
N PRO A 31 6.86 -7.48 -4.79
CA PRO A 31 6.90 -6.03 -4.93
C PRO A 31 7.76 -5.58 -6.12
N GLN A 32 8.86 -6.28 -6.37
CA GLN A 32 9.78 -5.99 -7.47
C GLN A 32 9.10 -6.15 -8.84
N LYS A 33 8.31 -7.21 -9.04
CA LYS A 33 7.54 -7.41 -10.28
C LYS A 33 6.47 -6.33 -10.46
N LEU A 34 5.78 -5.95 -9.37
CA LEU A 34 4.82 -4.84 -9.40
C LEU A 34 5.51 -3.52 -9.79
N ARG A 35 6.67 -3.21 -9.21
CA ARG A 35 7.46 -2.02 -9.55
C ARG A 35 7.85 -1.98 -11.02
N THR A 36 8.35 -3.10 -11.57
CA THR A 36 8.68 -3.18 -12.99
C THR A 36 7.43 -3.03 -13.86
N HIS A 37 6.30 -3.60 -13.45
CA HIS A 37 5.04 -3.44 -14.17
C HIS A 37 4.56 -1.99 -14.21
N PHE A 38 4.74 -1.21 -13.14
CA PHE A 38 4.37 0.22 -13.12
C PHE A 38 5.04 1.04 -14.23
N LYS A 39 6.21 0.61 -14.74
CA LYS A 39 6.86 1.23 -15.90
C LYS A 39 6.00 1.18 -17.16
N GLN A 40 5.15 0.16 -17.31
CA GLN A 40 4.19 0.05 -18.42
C GLN A 40 3.08 1.11 -18.35
N HIS A 41 2.84 1.65 -17.16
CA HIS A 41 1.93 2.77 -16.92
C HIS A 41 2.65 4.13 -16.89
N ASN A 42 3.93 4.17 -17.29
CA ASN A 42 4.81 5.34 -17.19
C ASN A 42 5.00 5.83 -15.74
N ILE A 43 4.88 4.92 -14.76
CA ILE A 43 5.05 5.23 -13.34
C ILE A 43 6.40 4.68 -12.87
N MET A 44 7.31 5.57 -12.50
CA MET A 44 8.71 5.28 -12.17
C MET A 44 8.93 5.35 -10.66
N LEU A 45 8.59 4.27 -9.97
CA LEU A 45 8.73 4.17 -8.52
C LEU A 45 10.20 3.97 -8.09
N PRO A 46 10.67 4.66 -7.03
CA PRO A 46 12.04 4.53 -6.55
C PRO A 46 12.32 3.12 -6.02
N GLU A 47 13.60 2.78 -5.94
CA GLU A 47 14.04 1.56 -5.27
C GLU A 47 13.64 1.61 -3.79
N ARG A 48 13.20 0.48 -3.26
CA ARG A 48 12.99 0.35 -1.82
C ARG A 48 14.34 0.21 -1.14
N SER A 49 14.60 1.03 -0.13
CA SER A 49 15.83 0.94 0.64
C SER A 49 15.97 -0.44 1.28
N THR A 50 17.20 -0.97 1.26
CA THR A 50 17.55 -2.25 1.86
C THR A 50 17.36 -2.23 3.38
N GLY A 51 17.01 -3.38 3.97
CA GLY A 51 16.86 -3.52 5.42
C GLY A 51 15.49 -3.10 5.99
N ILE A 52 14.62 -2.51 5.16
CA ILE A 52 13.30 -2.07 5.61
C ILE A 52 12.28 -3.23 5.58
N ARG A 53 11.82 -3.66 6.76
CA ARG A 53 10.84 -4.75 6.94
C ARG A 53 9.58 -4.27 7.67
N ARG A 54 8.43 -4.91 7.39
CA ARG A 54 7.19 -4.71 8.15
C ARG A 54 7.20 -5.63 9.36
N TYR A 55 6.94 -5.08 10.54
CA TYR A 55 6.88 -5.80 11.82
C TYR A 55 5.50 -5.63 12.43
N ASN A 56 5.03 -6.62 13.19
CA ASN A 56 3.74 -6.54 13.86
C ASN A 56 3.69 -5.29 14.75
N THR A 57 2.55 -4.62 14.73
CA THR A 57 2.25 -3.43 15.52
C THR A 57 1.01 -3.69 16.38
N PRO A 58 0.69 -2.82 17.34
CA PRO A 58 -0.56 -2.92 18.11
C PRO A 58 -1.84 -2.88 17.24
N HIS A 59 -1.74 -2.43 15.99
CA HIS A 59 -2.86 -2.34 15.06
C HIS A 59 -2.86 -3.45 14.00
N PHE A 60 -1.68 -3.92 13.58
CA PHE A 60 -1.53 -4.85 12.46
C PHE A 60 -0.66 -6.04 12.83
N VAL A 61 -1.19 -7.24 12.60
CA VAL A 61 -0.43 -8.48 12.62
C VAL A 61 -0.23 -8.91 11.17
N TYR A 62 1.01 -8.88 10.70
CA TYR A 62 1.34 -9.22 9.32
C TYR A 62 1.46 -10.72 9.16
N ILE A 63 0.69 -11.25 8.22
CA ILE A 63 0.75 -12.65 7.84
C ILE A 63 1.33 -12.81 6.43
N LYS A 64 1.81 -14.02 6.14
CA LYS A 64 2.39 -14.32 4.83
C LYS A 64 1.28 -14.42 3.78
N ALA A 65 1.38 -13.61 2.72
CA ALA A 65 0.47 -13.69 1.58
C ALA A 65 0.49 -15.10 0.97
N GLY A 66 -0.70 -15.69 0.75
CA GLY A 66 -0.87 -17.04 0.22
C GLY A 66 -0.68 -18.18 1.23
N ALA A 67 -0.48 -17.91 2.54
CA ALA A 67 -0.38 -18.96 3.56
C ALA A 67 -1.74 -19.47 4.07
N THR A 68 -2.83 -18.78 3.72
CA THR A 68 -4.19 -19.08 4.15
C THR A 68 -5.11 -18.71 3.00
N GLU A 69 -5.73 -19.68 2.34
CA GLU A 69 -6.80 -19.41 1.38
C GLU A 69 -7.89 -18.59 2.07
N HIS A 70 -8.16 -17.38 1.56
CA HIS A 70 -9.20 -16.41 1.97
C HIS A 70 -9.86 -16.70 3.33
N HIS A 71 -9.11 -16.59 4.44
CA HIS A 71 -9.74 -16.67 5.75
C HIS A 71 -10.50 -15.36 6.00
N PRO A 72 -11.76 -15.39 6.44
CA PRO A 72 -12.60 -14.20 6.58
C PRO A 72 -12.07 -13.15 7.58
N LEU A 73 -11.12 -13.54 8.43
CA LEU A 73 -10.47 -12.64 9.39
C LEU A 73 -9.26 -11.90 8.84
N ILE A 74 -8.81 -12.24 7.62
CA ILE A 74 -7.59 -11.70 7.02
C ILE A 74 -7.98 -10.63 6.01
N GLU A 75 -7.51 -9.42 6.24
CA GLU A 75 -7.65 -8.34 5.27
C GLU A 75 -6.44 -8.29 4.33
N GLU A 76 -6.71 -8.15 3.04
CA GLU A 76 -5.66 -7.95 2.04
C GLU A 76 -5.37 -6.47 1.86
N HIS A 77 -4.13 -6.06 2.12
CA HIS A 77 -3.68 -4.70 1.86
C HIS A 77 -2.68 -4.68 0.71
N SER A 78 -2.84 -3.71 -0.19
CA SER A 78 -1.89 -3.43 -1.27
C SER A 78 -0.65 -2.73 -0.74
N GLY A 79 0.51 -3.38 -0.85
CA GLY A 79 1.78 -2.83 -0.39
C GLY A 79 2.44 -1.91 -1.42
N CYS A 80 2.91 -0.74 -0.97
CA CYS A 80 3.80 0.08 -1.79
C CYS A 80 5.12 -0.68 -2.05
N PRO A 81 5.59 -0.75 -3.31
CA PRO A 81 6.83 -1.43 -3.63
C PRO A 81 8.08 -0.62 -3.29
N SER A 82 7.95 0.68 -3.00
CA SER A 82 9.06 1.59 -2.70
C SER A 82 9.26 1.89 -1.21
N CYS A 83 8.26 1.62 -0.36
CA CYS A 83 8.33 1.89 1.07
C CYS A 83 7.56 0.83 1.90
N ILE A 84 7.36 1.09 3.20
CA ILE A 84 6.60 0.19 4.08
C ILE A 84 5.09 0.39 4.03
N ALA A 85 4.62 1.48 3.44
CA ALA A 85 3.21 1.80 3.40
C ALA A 85 2.39 0.69 2.73
N HIS A 86 1.16 0.53 3.17
CA HIS A 86 0.19 -0.41 2.64
C HIS A 86 -1.22 0.13 2.85
N PHE A 87 -2.14 -0.30 2.00
CA PHE A 87 -3.46 0.32 1.92
C PHE A 87 -4.52 -0.74 1.67
N LYS A 88 -5.66 -0.61 2.35
CA LYS A 88 -6.83 -1.45 2.10
C LYS A 88 -7.42 -1.16 0.72
N GLU A 89 -7.64 0.11 0.44
CA GLU A 89 -8.20 0.56 -0.84
C GLU A 89 -7.10 0.91 -1.86
N LEU A 90 -7.33 0.55 -3.13
CA LEU A 90 -6.43 0.93 -4.23
C LEU A 90 -6.39 2.45 -4.46
N LYS A 91 -7.47 3.16 -4.12
CA LYS A 91 -7.54 4.62 -4.19
C LYS A 91 -6.50 5.26 -3.26
N ASP A 92 -6.46 4.83 -2.01
CA ASP A 92 -5.49 5.34 -1.02
C ASP A 92 -4.05 5.01 -1.43
N PHE A 93 -3.85 3.84 -2.04
CA PHE A 93 -2.55 3.47 -2.59
C PHE A 93 -2.13 4.43 -3.72
N LYS A 94 -3.04 4.74 -4.65
CA LYS A 94 -2.77 5.72 -5.72
C LYS A 94 -2.44 7.09 -5.14
N GLU A 95 -3.24 7.59 -4.20
CA GLU A 95 -3.02 8.89 -3.55
C GLU A 95 -1.67 8.92 -2.82
N HIS A 96 -1.28 7.84 -2.15
CA HIS A 96 0.02 7.71 -1.53
C HIS A 96 1.16 7.87 -2.55
N ILE A 97 1.08 7.19 -3.71
CA ILE A 97 2.10 7.33 -4.76
C ILE A 97 2.20 8.78 -5.24
N VAL A 98 1.08 9.44 -5.51
CA VAL A 98 1.04 10.83 -5.98
C VAL A 98 1.68 11.79 -4.94
N ASN A 99 1.36 11.61 -3.66
CA ASN A 99 1.75 12.55 -2.60
C ASN A 99 3.15 12.29 -2.03
N ASN A 100 3.59 11.03 -1.96
CA ASN A 100 4.84 10.62 -1.29
C ASN A 100 5.93 10.18 -2.27
N HIS A 101 5.56 9.91 -3.52
CA HIS A 101 6.48 9.59 -4.61
C HIS A 101 6.17 10.49 -5.83
N PRO A 102 6.15 11.82 -5.68
CA PRO A 102 5.71 12.74 -6.74
C PRO A 102 6.56 12.66 -8.02
N GLN A 103 7.83 12.28 -7.90
CA GLN A 103 8.73 12.07 -9.04
C GLN A 103 8.40 10.81 -9.86
N SER A 104 7.53 9.94 -9.33
CA SER A 104 7.19 8.67 -9.94
C SER A 104 6.02 8.76 -10.89
N MET A 105 5.20 9.81 -10.82
CA MET A 105 4.10 10.00 -11.76
C MET A 105 4.64 10.65 -13.05
N PRO A 106 4.13 10.26 -14.23
CA PRO A 106 4.46 10.98 -15.46
C PRO A 106 4.00 12.44 -15.31
N LEU A 107 4.76 13.40 -15.85
CA LEU A 107 4.49 14.85 -15.79
C LEU A 107 3.15 15.30 -16.41
N GLN A 108 2.28 14.37 -16.79
CA GLN A 108 1.02 14.66 -17.48
C GLN A 108 -0.14 14.76 -16.48
N SER A 109 -0.20 15.89 -15.78
CA SER A 109 -1.46 16.59 -15.47
C SER A 109 -1.18 17.88 -14.67
N ARG A 110 -0.37 18.81 -15.22
CA ARG A 110 -0.69 20.23 -15.00
C ARG A 110 -1.79 20.52 -15.99
N GLN A 111 -3.04 20.56 -15.51
CA GLN A 111 -4.16 21.05 -16.31
C GLN A 111 -3.75 22.41 -16.88
N LYS A 112 -3.62 22.44 -18.21
CA LYS A 112 -3.57 23.67 -18.99
C LYS A 112 -4.93 24.31 -18.80
N GLY A 113 -5.01 25.27 -17.88
CA GLY A 113 -6.11 26.22 -17.85
C GLY A 113 -5.94 27.13 -19.05
N ASP A 114 -6.44 26.71 -20.21
CA ASP A 114 -6.89 27.66 -21.22
C ASP A 114 -8.19 28.27 -20.67
N ASN A 115 -8.15 29.55 -20.33
CA ASN A 115 -9.35 30.37 -20.37
C ASN A 115 -8.99 31.65 -21.10
N ASP A 116 -9.55 31.76 -22.30
CA ASP A 116 -9.71 32.99 -23.08
C ASP A 116 -10.45 34.07 -22.25
#